data_AF-A0A959BR07-F1
#
_entry.id   AF-A0A959BR07-F1
#
_cell.length_a   1.000
_cell.length_b   1.000
_cell.length_c   1.000
_cell.angle_alpha   90.00
_cell.angle_beta   90.00
_cell.angle_gamma   90.00
#
_symmetry.space_group_name_H-M   'P 1'
#
loop_
_entity.id
_entity.type
_entity.pdbx_description
1 polymer ?
#
loop_
_entity_poly.entity_id
_entity_poly.type
_entity_poly.pdbx_seq_one_letter_code
_entity_poly.pdbx_strand_id
1 'polypeptide(L)'
;MNSRQIVLGVLLLAFMAGCTPKTTEPTTATDKKEEVATTVKPPKQQETLSPCPKFKDAPNPDDAETHYVLYRDFLKVNEWNKAFQMWQKVYEVSPAADGRRNTVYADGIRFYEYFISQTQDSALIDTYVDTIFSIYDEIDRCYPEGGYVPARKAFDLYYKYKHRASKKEIYDMFKQSIDTDGINTPDFVLNPFSALLVELYDAGEVSQAEAYQYQGMVRKVLDNGLKTCKGKACDRWKIIEEYAPVRLEYFETVQGFYPCEYYMDKYYPDFEANPDDCDVVRTVYSRLKWGGCSESDEKFRALIRVGNQNCKPEPGPAELAYILLREAKYPEAIEAFQKAIEEEEDVNKRANYALTIAKVYNVHLRNFPRARQWALQAADMRPGWGEPYILIGRLYASSGPLCGPGT
;
A
#
# COMPACT_ATOMS: atom_id res chain seq x y z
N MET A 1 10.10 63.59 -1.85
CA MET A 1 11.50 64.06 -1.73
C MET A 1 11.91 63.96 -0.27
N ASN A 2 12.97 63.19 0.03
CA ASN A 2 13.81 63.15 1.25
C ASN A 2 13.13 63.05 2.65
N SER A 3 13.65 62.31 3.63
CA SER A 3 14.87 61.47 3.66
C SER A 3 14.84 60.37 4.74
N ARG A 4 15.51 59.27 4.38
CA ARG A 4 16.16 58.16 5.13
C ARG A 4 16.13 58.05 6.68
N GLN A 5 16.16 56.76 7.08
CA GLN A 5 16.40 56.15 8.40
C GLN A 5 17.82 56.40 8.97
N ILE A 6 18.01 56.27 10.30
CA ILE A 6 19.15 55.63 11.06
C ILE A 6 19.05 55.95 12.58
N VAL A 7 19.59 55.20 13.56
CA VAL A 7 19.54 53.73 13.87
C VAL A 7 20.00 53.45 15.33
N LEU A 8 19.49 52.38 15.98
CA LEU A 8 19.92 51.75 17.26
C LEU A 8 19.90 52.52 18.60
N GLY A 9 19.57 51.80 19.69
CA GLY A 9 19.78 52.23 21.09
C GLY A 9 19.03 51.38 22.13
N VAL A 10 19.63 50.28 22.60
CA VAL A 10 19.06 49.35 23.61
C VAL A 10 19.22 49.89 25.03
N LEU A 11 18.21 49.74 25.90
CA LEU A 11 18.44 49.52 27.33
C LEU A 11 17.30 48.71 28.00
N LEU A 12 17.67 47.85 28.95
CA LEU A 12 16.76 46.99 29.73
C LEU A 12 16.01 47.77 30.81
N LEU A 13 14.82 47.29 31.18
CA LEU A 13 14.37 47.29 32.57
C LEU A 13 13.36 46.15 32.81
N ALA A 14 13.61 45.35 33.85
CA ALA A 14 12.85 44.15 34.16
C ALA A 14 11.64 44.46 35.05
N PHE A 15 10.53 43.76 34.82
CA PHE A 15 9.40 43.68 35.76
C PHE A 15 9.27 42.25 36.27
N MET A 16 9.44 42.06 37.59
CA MET A 16 9.09 40.82 38.27
C MET A 16 7.61 40.86 38.68
N ALA A 17 6.86 39.82 38.33
CA ALA A 17 5.54 39.55 38.87
C ALA A 17 5.50 38.11 39.38
N GLY A 18 5.32 37.92 40.68
CA GLY A 18 5.27 36.60 41.31
C GLY A 18 3.89 35.97 41.22
N CYS A 19 3.84 34.64 41.05
CA CYS A 19 2.60 33.86 41.10
C CYS A 19 2.40 33.29 42.52
N THR A 20 1.30 33.64 43.17
CA THR A 20 0.78 32.95 44.36
C THR A 20 -0.20 31.83 43.96
N PRO A 21 -0.07 30.59 44.48
CA PRO A 21 -1.03 29.53 44.21
C PRO A 21 -2.33 29.71 45.01
N LYS A 22 -3.47 29.38 44.39
CA LYS A 22 -4.78 29.32 45.07
C LYS A 22 -4.88 28.05 45.94
N THR A 23 -5.32 28.23 47.18
CA THR A 23 -5.65 27.14 48.10
C THR A 23 -7.08 26.63 47.81
N THR A 24 -7.28 25.31 47.86
CA THR A 24 -8.61 24.68 47.84
C THR A 24 -8.97 24.13 49.22
N GLU A 25 -10.23 24.29 49.62
CA GLU A 25 -10.75 23.85 50.92
C GLU A 25 -10.92 22.31 50.99
N PRO A 26 -10.84 21.70 52.19
CA PRO A 26 -10.99 20.26 52.36
C PRO A 26 -12.46 19.85 52.47
N THR A 27 -12.92 18.96 51.59
CA THR A 27 -14.26 18.34 51.70
C THR A 27 -14.18 17.00 52.40
N THR A 28 -14.99 16.82 53.45
CA THR A 28 -15.11 15.60 54.25
C THR A 28 -15.56 14.38 53.43
N ALA A 29 -14.90 13.25 53.66
CA ALA A 29 -15.33 11.95 53.14
C ALA A 29 -16.69 11.53 53.73
N THR A 30 -17.57 11.00 52.89
CA THR A 30 -18.78 10.28 53.33
C THR A 30 -18.81 8.94 52.62
N ASP A 31 -18.72 7.85 53.38
CA ASP A 31 -18.78 6.50 52.81
C ASP A 31 -20.14 6.22 52.16
N LYS A 32 -20.12 5.93 50.87
CA LYS A 32 -21.18 5.19 50.19
C LYS A 32 -20.58 3.95 49.54
N LYS A 33 -20.96 2.78 50.05
CA LYS A 33 -20.75 1.52 49.33
C LYS A 33 -21.67 1.49 48.12
N GLU A 34 -21.12 1.61 46.92
CA GLU A 34 -21.76 1.10 45.72
C GLU A 34 -21.29 -0.34 45.49
N GLU A 35 -22.23 -1.23 45.18
CA GLU A 35 -21.92 -2.62 44.86
C GLU A 35 -21.17 -2.70 43.54
N VAL A 36 -19.96 -3.28 43.58
CA VAL A 36 -19.19 -3.55 42.37
C VAL A 36 -19.92 -4.63 41.58
N ALA A 37 -20.61 -4.22 40.51
CA ALA A 37 -21.10 -5.14 39.50
C ALA A 37 -19.92 -5.93 38.93
N THR A 38 -19.84 -7.22 39.27
CA THR A 38 -18.77 -8.10 38.81
C THR A 38 -18.86 -8.30 37.31
N THR A 39 -18.14 -7.45 36.56
CA THR A 39 -17.79 -7.71 35.18
C THR A 39 -16.96 -8.99 35.14
N VAL A 40 -17.58 -10.09 34.70
CA VAL A 40 -16.89 -11.37 34.51
C VAL A 40 -15.81 -11.14 33.47
N LYS A 41 -14.56 -11.08 33.96
CA LYS A 41 -13.38 -10.98 33.12
C LYS A 41 -13.38 -12.19 32.18
N PRO A 42 -13.26 -12.01 30.85
CA PRO A 42 -13.14 -13.14 29.93
C PRO A 42 -12.03 -14.08 30.43
N PRO A 43 -12.21 -15.42 30.30
CA PRO A 43 -11.20 -16.35 30.77
C PRO A 43 -9.85 -15.98 30.15
N LYS A 44 -8.81 -15.81 30.99
CA LYS A 44 -7.46 -15.68 30.47
C LYS A 44 -7.18 -16.93 29.63
N GLN A 45 -6.96 -16.76 28.33
CA GLN A 45 -6.28 -17.79 27.55
C GLN A 45 -4.98 -18.12 28.28
N GLN A 46 -4.74 -19.41 28.45
CA GLN A 46 -3.65 -19.91 29.26
C GLN A 46 -2.35 -19.64 28.49
N GLU A 47 -1.61 -18.60 28.91
CA GLU A 47 -0.47 -18.02 28.17
C GLU A 47 0.61 -19.08 27.91
N THR A 48 0.62 -19.62 26.70
CA THR A 48 1.53 -20.68 26.24
C THR A 48 2.91 -20.10 26.02
N LEU A 49 3.77 -20.23 27.03
CA LEU A 49 5.17 -19.81 26.93
C LEU A 49 5.93 -20.64 25.89
N SER A 50 6.92 -20.01 25.26
CA SER A 50 7.82 -20.62 24.27
C SER A 50 8.38 -21.97 24.74
N PRO A 51 8.41 -22.99 23.84
CA PRO A 51 9.04 -24.28 24.12
C PRO A 51 10.59 -24.19 24.22
N CYS A 52 11.19 -23.08 23.77
CA CYS A 52 12.64 -22.90 23.74
C CYS A 52 13.20 -22.43 25.10
N PRO A 53 14.52 -22.54 25.36
CA PRO A 53 15.08 -22.27 26.68
C PRO A 53 14.87 -20.82 27.13
N LYS A 54 14.32 -20.66 28.34
CA LYS A 54 14.03 -19.40 29.02
C LYS A 54 15.08 -19.13 30.11
N PHE A 55 15.08 -17.96 30.74
CA PHE A 55 16.01 -17.63 31.83
C PHE A 55 16.04 -18.69 32.94
N LYS A 56 14.85 -19.14 33.38
CA LYS A 56 14.70 -20.21 34.38
C LYS A 56 15.21 -21.60 33.95
N ASP A 57 15.44 -21.80 32.65
CA ASP A 57 15.94 -23.06 32.09
C ASP A 57 17.47 -23.01 31.88
N ALA A 58 18.11 -21.84 32.08
CA ALA A 58 19.55 -21.63 31.91
C ALA A 58 20.37 -22.24 33.06
N PRO A 59 21.65 -22.62 32.85
CA PRO A 59 22.52 -23.14 33.90
C PRO A 59 22.74 -22.19 35.09
N ASN A 60 22.70 -20.88 34.84
CA ASN A 60 22.65 -19.84 35.86
C ASN A 60 21.62 -18.77 35.45
N PRO A 61 20.38 -18.82 35.98
CA PRO A 61 19.32 -17.87 35.63
C PRO A 61 19.67 -16.41 35.95
N ASP A 62 20.30 -16.15 37.10
CA ASP A 62 20.64 -14.78 37.54
C ASP A 62 21.66 -14.13 36.59
N ASP A 63 22.65 -14.89 36.10
CA ASP A 63 23.59 -14.43 35.07
C ASP A 63 22.88 -14.19 33.73
N ALA A 64 21.92 -15.04 33.34
CA ALA A 64 21.18 -14.90 32.09
C ALA A 64 20.32 -13.62 32.08
N GLU A 65 19.60 -13.35 33.18
CA GLU A 65 18.84 -12.12 33.36
C GLU A 65 19.76 -10.88 33.44
N THR A 66 20.89 -10.99 34.15
CA THR A 66 21.89 -9.90 34.22
C THR A 66 22.46 -9.56 32.85
N HIS A 67 22.87 -10.57 32.06
CA HIS A 67 23.35 -10.35 30.69
C HIS A 67 22.25 -9.78 29.77
N TYR A 68 20.98 -10.17 29.96
CA TYR A 68 19.84 -9.61 29.23
C TYR A 68 19.69 -8.11 29.48
N VAL A 69 19.68 -7.69 30.75
CA VAL A 69 19.60 -6.27 31.12
C VAL A 69 20.80 -5.49 30.57
N LEU A 70 22.02 -6.00 30.77
CA LEU A 70 23.24 -5.34 30.32
C LEU A 70 23.30 -5.15 28.80
N TYR A 71 22.96 -6.17 27.99
CA TYR A 71 22.98 -5.99 26.53
C TYR A 71 21.92 -4.97 26.08
N ARG A 72 20.75 -4.97 26.73
CA ARG A 72 19.67 -4.01 26.43
C ARG A 72 20.10 -2.58 26.76
N ASP A 73 20.82 -2.36 27.85
CA ASP A 73 21.32 -1.05 28.24
C ASP A 73 22.47 -0.57 27.33
N PHE A 74 23.44 -1.43 27.00
CA PHE A 74 24.47 -1.09 26.00
C PHE A 74 23.84 -0.74 24.64
N LEU A 75 22.79 -1.45 24.22
CA LEU A 75 22.09 -1.20 22.96
C LEU A 75 21.22 0.08 23.00
N LYS A 76 20.81 0.58 24.17
CA LYS A 76 20.18 1.92 24.30
C LYS A 76 21.18 3.06 24.08
N VAL A 77 22.46 2.85 24.44
CA VAL A 77 23.54 3.84 24.27
C VAL A 77 24.41 3.59 23.04
N ASN A 78 23.97 2.72 22.12
CA ASN A 78 24.67 2.36 20.87
C ASN A 78 26.08 1.76 21.05
N GLU A 79 26.33 1.11 22.20
CA GLU A 79 27.56 0.36 22.47
C GLU A 79 27.51 -1.04 21.84
N TRP A 80 27.33 -1.07 20.51
CA TRP A 80 26.96 -2.27 19.74
C TRP A 80 27.83 -3.51 20.01
N ASN A 81 29.15 -3.35 20.09
CA ASN A 81 30.06 -4.49 20.31
C ASN A 81 29.93 -5.08 21.73
N LYS A 82 29.77 -4.23 22.76
CA LYS A 82 29.53 -4.69 24.15
C LYS A 82 28.15 -5.33 24.27
N ALA A 83 27.15 -4.72 23.63
CA ALA A 83 25.80 -5.25 23.57
C ALA A 83 25.79 -6.63 22.89
N PHE A 84 26.43 -6.79 21.73
CA PHE A 84 26.49 -8.07 21.03
C PHE A 84 27.16 -9.17 21.85
N GLN A 85 28.30 -8.88 22.50
CA GLN A 85 28.98 -9.83 23.39
C GLN A 85 28.10 -10.32 24.55
N MET A 86 27.28 -9.45 25.14
CA MET A 86 26.35 -9.84 26.20
C MET A 86 25.12 -10.58 25.63
N TRP A 87 24.62 -10.15 24.46
CA TRP A 87 23.52 -10.80 23.74
C TRP A 87 23.85 -12.25 23.35
N GLN A 88 25.07 -12.52 22.84
CA GLN A 88 25.50 -13.87 22.48
C GLN A 88 25.37 -14.86 23.65
N LYS A 89 25.79 -14.45 24.86
CA LYS A 89 25.64 -15.26 26.08
C LYS A 89 24.17 -15.57 26.41
N VAL A 90 23.28 -14.60 26.24
CA VAL A 90 21.83 -14.78 26.49
C VAL A 90 21.22 -15.71 25.45
N TYR A 91 21.60 -15.53 24.18
CA TYR A 91 21.12 -16.35 23.06
C TYR A 91 21.56 -17.81 23.15
N GLU A 92 22.77 -18.06 23.66
CA GLU A 92 23.30 -19.42 23.85
C GLU A 92 22.50 -20.26 24.86
N VAL A 93 22.11 -19.67 26.01
CA VAL A 93 21.51 -20.43 27.13
C VAL A 93 20.01 -20.17 27.35
N SER A 94 19.47 -19.06 26.85
CA SER A 94 18.13 -18.57 27.17
C SER A 94 17.50 -17.71 26.04
N PRO A 95 17.54 -18.14 24.76
CA PRO A 95 17.12 -17.28 23.65
C PRO A 95 15.63 -16.93 23.67
N ALA A 96 14.78 -17.67 24.40
CA ALA A 96 13.39 -17.31 24.60
C ALA A 96 13.15 -16.28 25.74
N ALA A 97 14.18 -15.88 26.49
CA ALA A 97 14.08 -14.94 27.62
C ALA A 97 13.00 -15.34 28.65
N ASP A 98 11.92 -14.55 28.77
CA ASP A 98 10.78 -14.83 29.65
C ASP A 98 9.78 -15.84 29.07
N GLY A 99 9.99 -16.24 27.81
CA GLY A 99 9.15 -17.16 27.05
C GLY A 99 7.92 -16.51 26.41
N ARG A 100 7.74 -15.19 26.54
CA ARG A 100 6.54 -14.47 26.06
C ARG A 100 6.76 -13.75 24.73
N ARG A 101 8.01 -13.37 24.44
CA ARG A 101 8.36 -12.52 23.28
C ARG A 101 9.69 -12.91 22.70
N ASN A 102 9.77 -12.93 21.38
CA ASN A 102 10.98 -13.17 20.61
C ASN A 102 12.05 -12.05 20.67
N THR A 103 12.13 -11.29 21.78
CA THR A 103 12.96 -10.08 21.88
C THR A 103 14.44 -10.35 21.63
N VAL A 104 15.00 -11.42 22.18
CA VAL A 104 16.42 -11.78 21.98
C VAL A 104 16.67 -12.11 20.51
N TYR A 105 15.81 -12.89 19.86
CA TYR A 105 15.89 -13.18 18.42
C TYR A 105 15.79 -11.90 17.56
N ALA A 106 14.82 -11.02 17.86
CA ALA A 106 14.63 -9.76 17.14
C ALA A 106 15.81 -8.79 17.31
N ASP A 107 16.43 -8.75 18.49
CA ASP A 107 17.68 -8.02 18.71
C ASP A 107 18.86 -8.64 17.95
N GLY A 108 18.91 -9.97 17.84
CA GLY A 108 19.88 -10.70 17.03
C GLY A 108 19.84 -10.24 15.57
N ILE A 109 18.66 -10.24 14.95
CA ILE A 109 18.46 -9.70 13.59
C ILE A 109 18.99 -8.26 13.51
N ARG A 110 18.61 -7.40 14.47
CA ARG A 110 19.06 -6.00 14.51
C ARG A 110 20.60 -5.85 14.65
N PHE A 111 21.28 -6.77 15.35
CA PHE A 111 22.75 -6.79 15.41
C PHE A 111 23.37 -7.14 14.05
N TYR A 112 22.87 -8.18 13.39
CA TYR A 112 23.38 -8.57 12.07
C TYR A 112 23.05 -7.53 10.98
N GLU A 113 21.87 -6.90 11.02
CA GLU A 113 21.57 -5.74 10.15
C GLU A 113 22.53 -4.56 10.39
N TYR A 114 22.87 -4.28 11.65
CA TYR A 114 23.90 -3.29 11.96
C TYR A 114 25.26 -3.71 11.38
N PHE A 115 25.72 -4.95 11.59
CA PHE A 115 27.01 -5.38 11.05
C PHE A 115 27.07 -5.39 9.53
N ILE A 116 25.98 -5.75 8.83
CA ILE A 116 25.84 -5.58 7.37
C ILE A 116 26.08 -4.12 6.97
N SER A 117 25.50 -3.15 7.70
CA SER A 117 25.70 -1.72 7.42
C SER A 117 27.14 -1.21 7.68
N GLN A 118 27.98 -1.98 8.39
CA GLN A 118 29.36 -1.60 8.72
C GLN A 118 30.40 -2.24 7.79
N THR A 119 30.01 -3.04 6.81
CA THR A 119 30.94 -3.73 5.90
C THR A 119 30.55 -3.54 4.42
N GLN A 120 31.52 -3.76 3.54
CA GLN A 120 31.34 -3.84 2.07
C GLN A 120 31.77 -5.21 1.52
N ASP A 121 32.22 -6.13 2.39
CA ASP A 121 32.58 -7.50 2.01
C ASP A 121 31.29 -8.30 1.74
N SER A 122 31.05 -8.66 0.47
CA SER A 122 29.85 -9.37 0.06
C SER A 122 29.73 -10.76 0.68
N ALA A 123 30.84 -11.49 0.88
CA ALA A 123 30.79 -12.83 1.46
C ALA A 123 30.47 -12.77 2.97
N LEU A 124 30.95 -11.74 3.66
CA LEU A 124 30.59 -11.48 5.05
C LEU A 124 29.13 -11.01 5.17
N ILE A 125 28.64 -10.18 4.25
CA ILE A 125 27.23 -9.78 4.17
C ILE A 125 26.35 -11.03 3.99
N ASP A 126 26.66 -11.90 3.02
CA ASP A 126 25.90 -13.13 2.78
C ASP A 126 25.84 -14.03 4.03
N THR A 127 26.95 -14.15 4.77
CA THR A 127 27.03 -14.89 6.04
C THR A 127 26.14 -14.29 7.14
N TYR A 128 26.07 -12.95 7.23
CA TYR A 128 25.18 -12.26 8.16
C TYR A 128 23.70 -12.40 7.75
N VAL A 129 23.41 -12.42 6.44
CA VAL A 129 22.06 -12.69 5.92
C VAL A 129 21.64 -14.13 6.23
N ASP A 130 22.51 -15.13 6.03
CA ASP A 130 22.25 -16.52 6.44
C ASP A 130 21.89 -16.61 7.93
N THR A 131 22.64 -15.88 8.77
CA THR A 131 22.38 -15.86 10.21
C THR A 131 21.04 -15.20 10.56
N ILE A 132 20.66 -14.10 9.88
CA ILE A 132 19.33 -13.47 10.02
C ILE A 132 18.21 -14.46 9.67
N PHE A 133 18.35 -15.23 8.59
CA PHE A 133 17.32 -16.19 8.17
C PHE A 133 17.23 -17.40 9.11
N SER A 134 18.35 -17.89 9.61
CA SER A 134 18.38 -18.91 10.68
C SER A 134 17.73 -18.40 11.97
N ILE A 135 17.92 -17.13 12.33
CA ILE A 135 17.21 -16.52 13.47
C ILE A 135 15.71 -16.43 13.21
N TYR A 136 15.26 -16.17 11.97
CA TYR A 136 13.84 -16.26 11.63
C TYR A 136 13.29 -17.69 11.74
N ASP A 137 14.03 -18.73 11.32
CA ASP A 137 13.63 -20.14 11.52
C ASP A 137 13.46 -20.46 13.02
N GLU A 138 14.39 -19.97 13.85
CA GLU A 138 14.31 -20.14 15.30
C GLU A 138 13.13 -19.38 15.93
N ILE A 139 12.76 -18.20 15.42
CA ILE A 139 11.54 -17.51 15.84
C ILE A 139 10.31 -18.37 15.54
N ASP A 140 10.21 -18.92 14.33
CA ASP A 140 9.08 -19.79 13.92
C ASP A 140 8.97 -21.02 14.83
N ARG A 141 10.10 -21.68 15.10
CA ARG A 141 10.19 -22.86 15.98
C ARG A 141 9.84 -22.54 17.44
N CYS A 142 10.20 -21.36 17.93
CA CYS A 142 10.04 -20.97 19.33
C CYS A 142 8.77 -20.16 19.62
N TYR A 143 8.11 -19.64 18.59
CA TYR A 143 6.87 -18.86 18.66
C TYR A 143 5.97 -19.21 17.44
N PRO A 144 5.45 -20.45 17.35
CA PRO A 144 4.75 -20.97 16.17
C PRO A 144 3.29 -20.46 16.07
N GLU A 145 3.11 -19.13 16.07
CA GLU A 145 1.81 -18.47 16.02
C GLU A 145 1.73 -17.46 14.86
N GLY A 146 0.74 -17.66 14.00
CA GLY A 146 0.43 -16.75 12.89
C GLY A 146 1.39 -16.82 11.70
N GLY A 147 1.16 -15.95 10.73
CA GLY A 147 1.93 -15.83 9.49
C GLY A 147 3.08 -14.82 9.55
N TYR A 148 3.38 -14.26 10.72
CA TYR A 148 4.31 -13.13 10.84
C TYR A 148 5.73 -13.45 10.34
N VAL A 149 6.28 -14.63 10.66
CA VAL A 149 7.65 -15.01 10.28
C VAL A 149 7.81 -15.18 8.75
N PRO A 150 6.99 -15.97 8.03
CA PRO A 150 7.11 -16.05 6.58
C PRO A 150 6.86 -14.69 5.91
N ALA A 151 5.90 -13.88 6.38
CA ALA A 151 5.74 -12.49 5.91
C ALA A 151 6.99 -11.64 6.11
N ARG A 152 7.67 -11.76 7.26
CA ARG A 152 8.87 -10.97 7.58
C ARG A 152 10.07 -11.38 6.72
N LYS A 153 10.28 -12.69 6.52
CA LYS A 153 11.25 -13.22 5.55
C LYS A 153 10.97 -12.69 4.14
N ALA A 154 9.74 -12.81 3.68
CA ALA A 154 9.29 -12.31 2.37
C ALA A 154 9.54 -10.82 2.20
N PHE A 155 9.28 -10.01 3.24
CA PHE A 155 9.55 -8.58 3.23
C PHE A 155 11.05 -8.26 3.10
N ASP A 156 11.92 -8.92 3.86
CA ASP A 156 13.36 -8.69 3.75
C ASP A 156 13.93 -9.19 2.41
N LEU A 157 13.42 -10.31 1.87
CA LEU A 157 13.72 -10.75 0.50
C LEU A 157 13.26 -9.73 -0.55
N TYR A 158 12.02 -9.24 -0.46
CA TYR A 158 11.45 -8.29 -1.43
C TYR A 158 12.15 -6.93 -1.43
N TYR A 159 12.51 -6.41 -0.26
CA TYR A 159 13.07 -5.05 -0.15
C TYR A 159 14.60 -5.03 -0.15
N LYS A 160 15.27 -5.95 0.55
CA LYS A 160 16.73 -5.92 0.80
C LYS A 160 17.49 -6.99 0.01
N TYR A 161 17.01 -8.22 0.04
CA TYR A 161 17.78 -9.41 -0.38
C TYR A 161 17.21 -10.07 -1.65
N LYS A 162 16.82 -9.24 -2.64
CA LYS A 162 16.08 -9.61 -3.86
C LYS A 162 16.69 -10.71 -4.72
N HIS A 163 17.98 -10.98 -4.58
CA HIS A 163 18.72 -12.00 -5.33
C HIS A 163 18.74 -13.38 -4.64
N ARG A 164 18.25 -13.47 -3.39
CA ARG A 164 18.30 -14.68 -2.54
C ARG A 164 17.06 -15.59 -2.70
N ALA A 165 16.02 -15.12 -3.39
CA ALA A 165 14.80 -15.88 -3.69
C ALA A 165 14.13 -15.33 -4.96
N SER A 166 13.41 -16.18 -5.69
CA SER A 166 12.56 -15.77 -6.81
C SER A 166 11.34 -14.97 -6.34
N LYS A 167 10.74 -14.19 -7.25
CA LYS A 167 9.48 -13.48 -6.99
C LYS A 167 8.36 -14.42 -6.54
N LYS A 168 8.31 -15.64 -7.08
CA LYS A 168 7.32 -16.66 -6.74
C LYS A 168 7.49 -17.19 -5.32
N GLU A 169 8.72 -17.48 -4.89
CA GLU A 169 9.01 -17.89 -3.50
C GLU A 169 8.64 -16.79 -2.50
N ILE A 170 8.98 -15.52 -2.81
CA ILE A 170 8.61 -14.37 -1.99
C ILE A 170 7.09 -14.21 -1.90
N TYR A 171 6.39 -14.36 -3.03
CA TYR A 171 4.94 -14.35 -3.09
C TYR A 171 4.33 -15.48 -2.25
N ASP A 172 4.85 -16.70 -2.35
CA ASP A 172 4.33 -17.87 -1.61
C ASP A 172 4.51 -17.72 -0.09
N MET A 173 5.60 -17.09 0.38
CA MET A 173 5.78 -16.74 1.79
C MET A 173 4.79 -15.66 2.28
N PHE A 174 4.52 -14.62 1.48
CA PHE A 174 3.45 -13.65 1.81
C PHE A 174 2.06 -14.27 1.76
N LYS A 175 1.80 -15.13 0.78
CA LYS A 175 0.57 -15.91 0.60
C LYS A 175 0.32 -16.80 1.83
N GLN A 176 1.35 -17.50 2.32
CA GLN A 176 1.28 -18.28 3.56
C GLN A 176 0.83 -17.41 4.75
N SER A 177 1.31 -16.17 4.87
CA SER A 177 0.83 -15.25 5.91
C SER A 177 -0.63 -14.85 5.73
N ILE A 178 -1.06 -14.55 4.50
CA ILE A 178 -2.46 -14.20 4.22
C ILE A 178 -3.40 -15.38 4.50
N ASP A 179 -2.99 -16.59 4.15
CA ASP A 179 -3.75 -17.82 4.39
C ASP A 179 -3.83 -18.17 5.90
N THR A 180 -2.80 -17.82 6.67
CA THR A 180 -2.73 -18.09 8.12
C THR A 180 -3.46 -17.02 8.95
N ASP A 181 -3.22 -15.74 8.68
CA ASP A 181 -3.70 -14.62 9.49
C ASP A 181 -5.06 -14.06 9.02
N GLY A 182 -5.45 -14.34 7.77
CA GLY A 182 -6.71 -13.87 7.19
C GLY A 182 -6.84 -12.35 7.26
N ILE A 183 -7.91 -11.84 7.88
CA ILE A 183 -8.12 -10.38 8.03
C ILE A 183 -7.13 -9.70 9.00
N ASN A 184 -6.34 -10.49 9.75
CA ASN A 184 -5.34 -9.99 10.71
C ASN A 184 -3.92 -9.94 10.12
N THR A 185 -3.75 -10.20 8.81
CA THR A 185 -2.45 -10.11 8.14
C THR A 185 -1.76 -8.77 8.43
N PRO A 186 -0.46 -8.76 8.75
CA PRO A 186 0.28 -7.53 9.02
C PRO A 186 0.26 -6.54 7.85
N ASP A 187 0.16 -5.25 8.16
CA ASP A 187 -0.02 -4.18 7.17
C ASP A 187 1.12 -4.10 6.13
N PHE A 188 2.35 -4.41 6.56
CA PHE A 188 3.54 -4.40 5.68
C PHE A 188 3.51 -5.46 4.56
N VAL A 189 2.59 -6.43 4.60
CA VAL A 189 2.43 -7.45 3.55
C VAL A 189 1.74 -6.89 2.31
N LEU A 190 0.78 -5.96 2.47
CA LEU A 190 -0.21 -5.70 1.43
C LEU A 190 0.35 -5.07 0.16
N ASN A 191 1.24 -4.07 0.29
CA ASN A 191 1.85 -3.40 -0.86
C ASN A 191 2.77 -4.32 -1.68
N PRO A 192 3.80 -4.99 -1.10
CA PRO A 192 4.68 -5.88 -1.87
C PRO A 192 3.91 -7.09 -2.41
N PHE A 193 2.96 -7.66 -1.65
CA PHE A 193 2.12 -8.75 -2.14
C PHE A 193 1.23 -8.34 -3.32
N SER A 194 0.60 -7.16 -3.27
CA SER A 194 -0.19 -6.64 -4.40
C SER A 194 0.66 -6.36 -5.65
N ALA A 195 1.92 -5.95 -5.46
CA ALA A 195 2.86 -5.77 -6.56
C ALA A 195 3.19 -7.12 -7.22
N LEU A 196 3.56 -8.13 -6.42
CA LEU A 196 3.88 -9.49 -6.85
C LEU A 196 2.68 -10.22 -7.48
N LEU A 197 1.48 -10.09 -6.92
CA LEU A 197 0.26 -10.72 -7.43
C LEU A 197 -0.02 -10.29 -8.88
N VAL A 198 0.17 -9.01 -9.18
CA VAL A 198 0.04 -8.46 -10.54
C VAL A 198 1.18 -8.96 -11.45
N GLU A 199 2.43 -8.92 -10.98
CA GLU A 199 3.60 -9.33 -11.79
C GLU A 199 3.59 -10.82 -12.14
N LEU A 200 3.24 -11.68 -11.19
CA LEU A 200 3.19 -13.12 -11.39
C LEU A 200 1.96 -13.55 -12.19
N TYR A 201 0.84 -12.81 -12.12
CA TYR A 201 -0.29 -13.01 -13.02
C TYR A 201 0.07 -12.62 -14.46
N ASP A 202 0.69 -11.45 -14.67
CA ASP A 202 1.16 -10.98 -16.00
C ASP A 202 2.19 -11.93 -16.61
N ALA A 203 3.05 -12.53 -15.78
CA ALA A 203 3.99 -13.59 -16.18
C ALA A 203 3.34 -14.97 -16.41
N GLY A 204 2.06 -15.17 -16.08
CA GLY A 204 1.36 -16.46 -16.18
C GLY A 204 1.69 -17.48 -15.08
N GLU A 205 2.40 -17.07 -14.02
CA GLU A 205 2.76 -17.90 -12.86
C GLU A 205 1.65 -17.98 -11.80
N VAL A 206 0.70 -17.04 -11.79
CA VAL A 206 -0.49 -17.02 -10.92
C VAL A 206 -1.75 -17.05 -11.78
N SER A 207 -2.68 -17.95 -11.44
CA SER A 207 -3.93 -18.12 -12.20
C SER A 207 -4.92 -16.96 -11.96
N GLN A 208 -5.85 -16.73 -12.90
CA GLN A 208 -6.92 -15.72 -12.73
C GLN A 208 -7.79 -15.97 -11.49
N ALA A 209 -8.10 -17.23 -11.18
CA ALA A 209 -8.88 -17.59 -10.00
C ALA A 209 -8.13 -17.24 -8.69
N GLU A 210 -6.83 -17.53 -8.65
CA GLU A 210 -5.96 -17.19 -7.53
C GLU A 210 -5.80 -15.67 -7.38
N ALA A 211 -5.52 -14.96 -8.48
CA ALA A 211 -5.45 -13.50 -8.50
C ALA A 211 -6.75 -12.85 -8.00
N TYR A 212 -7.91 -13.36 -8.41
CA TYR A 212 -9.21 -12.86 -7.95
C TYR A 212 -9.46 -13.14 -6.46
N GLN A 213 -9.05 -14.30 -5.94
CA GLN A 213 -9.11 -14.62 -4.51
C GLN A 213 -8.24 -13.65 -3.71
N TYR A 214 -6.97 -13.48 -4.08
CA TYR A 214 -6.00 -12.77 -3.27
C TYR A 214 -6.13 -11.24 -3.32
N GLN A 215 -6.55 -10.66 -4.45
CA GLN A 215 -6.94 -9.24 -4.46
C GLN A 215 -8.13 -8.98 -3.51
N GLY A 216 -9.07 -9.93 -3.42
CA GLY A 216 -10.20 -9.86 -2.50
C GLY A 216 -9.76 -9.96 -1.03
N MET A 217 -8.74 -10.77 -0.74
CA MET A 217 -8.12 -10.81 0.60
C MET A 217 -7.39 -9.51 0.94
N VAL A 218 -6.59 -8.95 0.01
CA VAL A 218 -5.94 -7.64 0.21
C VAL A 218 -6.95 -6.56 0.56
N ARG A 219 -8.06 -6.46 -0.18
CA ARG A 219 -9.13 -5.50 0.11
C ARG A 219 -9.74 -5.72 1.49
N LYS A 220 -10.04 -6.98 1.88
CA LYS A 220 -10.59 -7.30 3.22
C LYS A 220 -9.63 -6.94 4.37
N VAL A 221 -8.33 -7.19 4.22
CA VAL A 221 -7.33 -6.81 5.23
C VAL A 221 -7.22 -5.28 5.34
N LEU A 222 -7.15 -4.58 4.20
CA LEU A 222 -7.12 -3.11 4.15
C LEU A 222 -8.36 -2.50 4.82
N ASP A 223 -9.55 -2.96 4.46
CA ASP A 223 -10.83 -2.58 5.05
C ASP A 223 -10.84 -2.76 6.57
N ASN A 224 -10.38 -3.91 7.06
CA ASN A 224 -10.28 -4.20 8.48
C ASN A 224 -9.26 -3.29 9.17
N GLY A 225 -8.10 -3.08 8.56
CA GLY A 225 -7.05 -2.20 9.04
C GLY A 225 -7.52 -0.75 9.20
N LEU A 226 -8.13 -0.17 8.17
CA LEU A 226 -8.69 1.19 8.19
C LEU A 226 -9.79 1.36 9.26
N LYS A 227 -10.63 0.33 9.46
CA LYS A 227 -11.71 0.34 10.48
C LYS A 227 -11.21 0.18 11.91
N THR A 228 -10.07 -0.48 12.12
CA THR A 228 -9.59 -0.87 13.47
C THR A 228 -8.33 -0.13 13.95
N CYS A 229 -7.63 0.59 13.06
CA CYS A 229 -6.41 1.31 13.38
C CYS A 229 -6.62 2.38 14.47
N LYS A 230 -5.54 2.69 15.20
CA LYS A 230 -5.54 3.72 16.25
C LYS A 230 -4.27 4.56 16.21
N GLY A 231 -4.42 5.88 16.35
CA GLY A 231 -3.30 6.82 16.33
C GLY A 231 -2.43 6.70 15.08
N LYS A 232 -1.11 6.84 15.24
CA LYS A 232 -0.12 6.79 14.13
C LYS A 232 -0.10 5.47 13.34
N ALA A 233 -0.74 4.40 13.81
CA ALA A 233 -0.87 3.18 13.01
C ALA A 233 -1.78 3.40 11.79
N CYS A 234 -2.75 4.32 11.86
CA CYS A 234 -3.62 4.65 10.73
C CYS A 234 -2.88 5.28 9.55
N ASP A 235 -1.75 5.96 9.80
CA ASP A 235 -0.99 6.62 8.73
C ASP A 235 -0.42 5.60 7.74
N ARG A 236 -0.05 4.40 8.22
CA ARG A 236 0.43 3.30 7.36
C ARG A 236 -0.70 2.69 6.53
N TRP A 237 -1.89 2.53 7.11
CA TRP A 237 -3.07 2.03 6.39
C TRP A 237 -3.51 2.96 5.27
N LYS A 238 -3.42 4.29 5.45
CA LYS A 238 -3.68 5.28 4.38
C LYS A 238 -2.68 5.16 3.22
N ILE A 239 -1.39 4.98 3.53
CA ILE A 239 -0.36 4.76 2.48
C ILE A 239 -0.64 3.46 1.69
N ILE A 240 -1.23 2.44 2.32
CA ILE A 240 -1.67 1.22 1.65
C ILE A 240 -2.95 1.46 0.82
N GLU A 241 -3.89 2.25 1.33
CA GLU A 241 -5.13 2.65 0.64
C GLU A 241 -4.85 3.42 -0.66
N GLU A 242 -3.82 4.28 -0.67
CA GLU A 242 -3.36 5.01 -1.87
C GLU A 242 -2.61 4.12 -2.89
N TYR A 243 -2.08 2.97 -2.46
CA TYR A 243 -1.22 2.09 -3.28
C TYR A 243 -1.91 0.81 -3.75
N ALA A 244 -2.35 -0.04 -2.83
CA ALA A 244 -2.75 -1.42 -3.13
C ALA A 244 -4.01 -1.48 -4.01
N PRO A 245 -5.10 -0.72 -3.75
CA PRO A 245 -6.24 -0.64 -4.66
C PRO A 245 -5.84 -0.22 -6.08
N VAL A 246 -5.02 0.83 -6.23
CA VAL A 246 -4.57 1.37 -7.54
C VAL A 246 -3.68 0.38 -8.29
N ARG A 247 -2.86 -0.41 -7.57
CA ARG A 247 -2.09 -1.51 -8.16
C ARG A 247 -3.01 -2.63 -8.66
N LEU A 248 -4.02 -3.01 -7.88
CA LEU A 248 -5.01 -4.04 -8.22
C LEU A 248 -6.00 -3.64 -9.32
N GLU A 249 -6.11 -2.34 -9.65
CA GLU A 249 -6.81 -1.89 -10.87
C GLU A 249 -6.15 -2.36 -12.16
N TYR A 250 -4.91 -2.86 -12.13
CA TYR A 250 -4.32 -3.58 -13.26
C TYR A 250 -5.31 -4.61 -13.85
N PHE A 251 -6.00 -5.37 -12.98
CA PHE A 251 -6.94 -6.39 -13.41
C PHE A 251 -8.20 -5.85 -14.11
N GLU A 252 -8.42 -4.53 -14.17
CA GLU A 252 -9.44 -3.94 -15.06
C GLU A 252 -9.07 -4.05 -16.54
N THR A 253 -7.82 -4.36 -16.89
CA THR A 253 -7.42 -4.67 -18.28
C THR A 253 -7.65 -6.14 -18.64
N VAL A 254 -8.18 -6.95 -17.71
CA VAL A 254 -8.49 -8.37 -17.89
C VAL A 254 -10.00 -8.55 -17.95
N GLN A 255 -10.53 -8.91 -19.12
CA GLN A 255 -11.96 -9.08 -19.31
C GLN A 255 -12.49 -10.24 -18.45
N GLY A 256 -13.60 -10.02 -17.74
CA GLY A 256 -14.20 -11.03 -16.86
C GLY A 256 -13.41 -11.32 -15.57
N PHE A 257 -12.38 -10.54 -15.22
CA PHE A 257 -11.72 -10.64 -13.92
C PHE A 257 -12.60 -10.10 -12.79
N TYR A 258 -13.07 -8.86 -12.94
CA TYR A 258 -14.03 -8.24 -12.02
C TYR A 258 -15.47 -8.42 -12.56
N PRO A 259 -16.46 -8.64 -11.68
CA PRO A 259 -17.86 -8.77 -12.07
C PRO A 259 -18.47 -7.39 -12.38
N CYS A 260 -19.66 -7.35 -12.99
CA CYS A 260 -20.33 -6.10 -13.38
C CYS A 260 -20.50 -5.12 -12.21
N GLU A 261 -20.83 -5.62 -11.02
CA GLU A 261 -21.08 -4.85 -9.80
C GLU A 261 -19.88 -3.96 -9.45
N TYR A 262 -18.65 -4.47 -9.61
CA TYR A 262 -17.42 -3.69 -9.40
C TYR A 262 -17.34 -2.48 -10.35
N TYR A 263 -17.71 -2.66 -11.63
CA TYR A 263 -17.69 -1.57 -12.61
C TYR A 263 -18.85 -0.60 -12.40
N MET A 264 -20.03 -1.09 -11.97
CA MET A 264 -21.16 -0.24 -11.57
C MET A 264 -20.82 0.65 -10.38
N ASP A 265 -20.38 0.05 -9.27
CA ASP A 265 -20.05 0.78 -8.04
C ASP A 265 -18.93 1.81 -8.25
N LYS A 266 -17.97 1.49 -9.13
CA LYS A 266 -16.83 2.37 -9.42
C LYS A 266 -17.13 3.47 -10.43
N TYR A 267 -17.77 3.17 -11.56
CA TYR A 267 -17.85 4.08 -12.70
C TYR A 267 -19.24 4.73 -12.87
N TYR A 268 -20.32 4.13 -12.38
CA TYR A 268 -21.65 4.73 -12.52
C TYR A 268 -21.80 6.08 -11.79
N PRO A 269 -21.20 6.31 -10.60
CA PRO A 269 -21.28 7.59 -9.91
C PRO A 269 -20.71 8.78 -10.71
N ASP A 270 -19.70 8.55 -11.57
CA ASP A 270 -19.14 9.60 -12.44
C ASP A 270 -20.20 10.12 -13.43
N PHE A 271 -21.01 9.20 -13.98
CA PHE A 271 -22.14 9.53 -14.85
C PHE A 271 -23.29 10.21 -14.08
N GLU A 272 -23.63 9.74 -12.88
CA GLU A 272 -24.65 10.39 -12.04
C GLU A 272 -24.26 11.84 -11.69
N ALA A 273 -22.97 12.11 -11.50
CA ALA A 273 -22.44 13.45 -11.25
C ALA A 273 -22.33 14.33 -12.52
N ASN A 274 -22.12 13.74 -13.70
CA ASN A 274 -21.86 14.47 -14.96
C ASN A 274 -22.64 13.87 -16.15
N PRO A 275 -23.99 13.85 -16.12
CA PRO A 275 -24.80 13.10 -17.08
C PRO A 275 -24.76 13.67 -18.52
N ASP A 276 -24.42 14.95 -18.67
CA ASP A 276 -24.33 15.63 -19.97
C ASP A 276 -22.89 15.70 -20.52
N ASP A 277 -21.88 15.24 -19.78
CA ASP A 277 -20.51 15.14 -20.27
C ASP A 277 -20.36 13.88 -21.14
N CYS A 278 -20.32 14.08 -22.46
CA CYS A 278 -20.25 12.97 -23.40
C CYS A 278 -18.93 12.17 -23.39
N ASP A 279 -17.86 12.67 -22.79
CA ASP A 279 -16.67 11.87 -22.53
C ASP A 279 -16.87 10.96 -21.31
N VAL A 280 -17.45 11.48 -20.22
CA VAL A 280 -17.84 10.68 -19.05
C VAL A 280 -18.84 9.60 -19.44
N VAL A 281 -19.96 9.98 -20.07
CA VAL A 281 -21.01 9.05 -20.54
C VAL A 281 -20.40 7.90 -21.37
N ARG A 282 -19.46 8.22 -22.28
CA ARG A 282 -18.83 7.23 -23.15
C ARG A 282 -17.84 6.33 -22.42
N THR A 283 -17.04 6.88 -21.50
CA THR A 283 -16.12 6.10 -20.66
C THR A 283 -16.88 5.15 -19.74
N VAL A 284 -17.94 5.62 -19.05
CA VAL A 284 -18.77 4.77 -18.19
C VAL A 284 -19.48 3.70 -19.01
N TYR A 285 -20.09 4.04 -20.15
CA TYR A 285 -20.74 3.06 -21.04
C TYR A 285 -19.76 1.95 -21.44
N SER A 286 -18.57 2.35 -21.90
CA SER A 286 -17.52 1.41 -22.30
C SER A 286 -17.04 0.51 -21.15
N ARG A 287 -16.93 1.06 -19.94
CA ARG A 287 -16.57 0.27 -18.75
C ARG A 287 -17.64 -0.74 -18.36
N LEU A 288 -18.92 -0.38 -18.44
CA LEU A 288 -20.01 -1.32 -18.16
C LEU A 288 -20.12 -2.41 -19.25
N LYS A 289 -19.88 -2.09 -20.52
CA LYS A 289 -19.73 -3.09 -21.59
C LYS A 289 -18.57 -4.05 -21.32
N TRP A 290 -17.40 -3.52 -20.97
CA TRP A 290 -16.20 -4.31 -20.65
C TRP A 290 -16.42 -5.24 -19.44
N GLY A 291 -17.10 -4.75 -18.40
CA GLY A 291 -17.50 -5.52 -17.22
C GLY A 291 -18.62 -6.53 -17.45
N GLY A 292 -19.13 -6.68 -18.68
CA GLY A 292 -20.18 -7.63 -19.01
C GLY A 292 -21.55 -7.29 -18.40
N CYS A 293 -21.80 -6.03 -18.07
CA CYS A 293 -23.07 -5.60 -17.47
C CYS A 293 -24.25 -5.83 -18.40
N SER A 294 -25.38 -6.28 -17.85
CA SER A 294 -26.59 -6.52 -18.62
C SER A 294 -27.21 -5.23 -19.12
N GLU A 295 -27.43 -5.10 -20.43
CA GLU A 295 -28.20 -3.98 -21.01
C GLU A 295 -29.68 -3.98 -20.59
N SER A 296 -30.15 -4.98 -19.84
CA SER A 296 -31.49 -4.98 -19.23
C SER A 296 -31.54 -4.28 -17.87
N ASP A 297 -30.39 -4.08 -17.21
CA ASP A 297 -30.26 -3.39 -15.92
C ASP A 297 -30.76 -1.95 -16.00
N GLU A 298 -31.44 -1.46 -14.97
CA GLU A 298 -32.07 -0.14 -14.98
C GLU A 298 -31.05 1.00 -15.07
N LYS A 299 -29.96 0.91 -14.30
CA LYS A 299 -28.87 1.90 -14.32
C LYS A 299 -28.20 1.93 -15.68
N PHE A 300 -27.85 0.76 -16.24
CA PHE A 300 -27.22 0.70 -17.55
C PHE A 300 -28.17 1.19 -18.66
N ARG A 301 -29.46 0.86 -18.61
CA ARG A 301 -30.47 1.37 -19.56
C ARG A 301 -30.64 2.88 -19.51
N ALA A 302 -30.51 3.51 -18.35
CA ALA A 302 -30.51 4.96 -18.25
C ALA A 302 -29.29 5.56 -18.97
N LEU A 303 -28.10 5.02 -18.72
CA LEU A 303 -26.87 5.43 -19.40
C LEU A 303 -26.90 5.20 -20.92
N ILE A 304 -27.37 4.04 -21.38
CA ILE A 304 -27.52 3.72 -22.82
C ILE A 304 -28.44 4.72 -23.49
N ARG A 305 -29.55 5.10 -22.83
CA ARG A 305 -30.50 6.10 -23.34
C ARG A 305 -29.83 7.46 -23.55
N VAL A 306 -29.12 7.97 -22.53
CA VAL A 306 -28.39 9.25 -22.62
C VAL A 306 -27.27 9.16 -23.67
N GLY A 307 -26.49 8.08 -23.68
CA GLY A 307 -25.44 7.82 -24.65
C GLY A 307 -25.90 7.78 -26.11
N ASN A 308 -27.14 7.34 -26.35
CA ASN A 308 -27.73 7.28 -27.69
C ASN A 308 -28.48 8.56 -28.10
N GLN A 309 -29.05 9.31 -27.14
CA GLN A 309 -29.81 10.52 -27.40
C GLN A 309 -28.93 11.78 -27.44
N ASN A 310 -28.08 11.97 -26.44
CA ASN A 310 -27.31 13.19 -26.23
C ASN A 310 -25.87 13.06 -26.75
N CYS A 311 -25.31 11.84 -26.70
CA CYS A 311 -23.89 11.60 -26.97
C CYS A 311 -23.63 10.62 -28.13
N LYS A 312 -24.51 10.58 -29.14
CA LYS A 312 -24.27 9.85 -30.40
C LYS A 312 -22.97 10.36 -31.06
N PRO A 313 -22.16 9.53 -31.76
CA PRO A 313 -21.03 10.06 -32.52
C PRO A 313 -21.53 11.02 -33.61
N GLU A 314 -20.76 12.06 -33.90
CA GLU A 314 -20.97 12.84 -35.13
C GLU A 314 -20.71 11.92 -36.34
N PRO A 315 -21.54 11.97 -37.40
CA PRO A 315 -21.23 11.33 -38.66
C PRO A 315 -19.93 11.89 -39.24
N GLY A 316 -18.99 11.02 -39.60
CA GLY A 316 -17.66 11.42 -40.07
C GLY A 316 -16.60 10.35 -39.84
N PRO A 317 -15.31 10.66 -40.08
CA PRO A 317 -14.22 9.68 -40.05
C PRO A 317 -14.11 8.89 -38.74
N ALA A 318 -14.40 9.54 -37.60
CA ALA A 318 -14.31 8.92 -36.28
C ALA A 318 -15.60 8.20 -35.80
N GLU A 319 -16.70 8.17 -36.57
CA GLU A 319 -17.97 7.57 -36.14
C GLU A 319 -17.77 6.10 -35.72
N LEU A 320 -17.08 5.32 -36.55
CA LEU A 320 -16.77 3.91 -36.28
C LEU A 320 -15.92 3.75 -35.00
N ALA A 321 -14.92 4.62 -34.80
CA ALA A 321 -14.03 4.57 -33.65
C ALA A 321 -14.78 4.79 -32.33
N TYR A 322 -15.71 5.75 -32.30
CA TYR A 322 -16.59 6.00 -31.16
C TYR A 322 -17.64 4.91 -30.92
N ILE A 323 -18.00 4.12 -31.94
CA ILE A 323 -18.86 2.93 -31.79
C ILE A 323 -18.05 1.77 -31.19
N LEU A 324 -16.88 1.47 -31.75
CA LEU A 324 -15.98 0.42 -31.25
C LEU A 324 -15.57 0.68 -29.79
N LEU A 325 -15.30 1.93 -29.43
CA LEU A 325 -14.99 2.32 -28.05
C LEU A 325 -16.16 2.04 -27.08
N ARG A 326 -17.41 2.34 -27.47
CA ARG A 326 -18.59 2.01 -26.64
C ARG A 326 -18.72 0.51 -26.42
N GLU A 327 -18.51 -0.27 -27.48
CA GLU A 327 -18.55 -1.74 -27.44
C GLU A 327 -17.27 -2.37 -26.84
N ALA A 328 -16.45 -1.58 -26.16
CA ALA A 328 -15.22 -1.98 -25.47
C ALA A 328 -14.16 -2.69 -26.34
N LYS A 329 -14.22 -2.48 -27.67
CA LYS A 329 -13.25 -2.99 -28.65
C LYS A 329 -12.05 -2.05 -28.77
N TYR A 330 -11.23 -2.03 -27.72
CA TYR A 330 -10.20 -0.99 -27.55
C TYR A 330 -9.11 -0.98 -28.65
N PRO A 331 -8.53 -2.11 -29.07
CA PRO A 331 -7.56 -2.12 -30.18
C PRO A 331 -8.16 -1.58 -31.47
N GLU A 332 -9.32 -2.08 -31.88
CA GLU A 332 -9.99 -1.70 -33.13
C GLU A 332 -10.47 -0.24 -33.08
N ALA A 333 -10.90 0.25 -31.91
CA ALA A 333 -11.23 1.66 -31.71
C ALA A 333 -10.00 2.56 -31.90
N ILE A 334 -8.83 2.16 -31.39
CA ILE A 334 -7.57 2.91 -31.54
C ILE A 334 -7.16 2.95 -33.02
N GLU A 335 -7.22 1.83 -33.74
CA GLU A 335 -6.94 1.76 -35.18
C GLU A 335 -7.92 2.63 -35.98
N ALA A 336 -9.21 2.60 -35.65
CA ALA A 336 -10.22 3.44 -36.29
C ALA A 336 -10.01 4.94 -36.00
N PHE A 337 -9.57 5.33 -34.79
CA PHE A 337 -9.19 6.72 -34.50
C PHE A 337 -7.91 7.14 -35.24
N GLN A 338 -6.93 6.24 -35.40
CA GLN A 338 -5.72 6.52 -36.18
C GLN A 338 -6.08 6.81 -37.64
N LYS A 339 -6.92 5.96 -38.26
CA LYS A 339 -7.46 6.20 -39.60
C LYS A 339 -8.26 7.51 -39.68
N ALA A 340 -9.10 7.80 -38.68
CA ALA A 340 -9.84 9.05 -38.63
C ALA A 340 -8.93 10.29 -38.56
N ILE A 341 -7.74 10.20 -37.95
CA ILE A 341 -6.73 11.29 -37.91
C ILE A 341 -6.05 11.49 -39.28
N GLU A 342 -6.05 10.48 -40.15
CA GLU A 342 -5.54 10.57 -41.53
C GLU A 342 -6.59 11.13 -42.50
N GLU A 343 -7.87 10.77 -42.31
CA GLU A 343 -8.99 11.17 -43.17
C GLU A 343 -9.65 12.52 -42.79
N GLU A 344 -9.45 13.00 -41.56
CA GLU A 344 -10.03 14.26 -41.07
C GLU A 344 -9.21 15.49 -41.50
N GLU A 345 -9.89 16.51 -42.03
CA GLU A 345 -9.26 17.76 -42.46
C GLU A 345 -9.14 18.78 -41.31
N ASP A 346 -10.09 18.79 -40.35
CA ASP A 346 -10.06 19.73 -39.22
C ASP A 346 -9.01 19.32 -38.17
N VAL A 347 -7.94 20.11 -38.07
CA VAL A 347 -6.83 19.90 -37.12
C VAL A 347 -7.29 19.82 -35.65
N ASN A 348 -8.34 20.53 -35.26
CA ASN A 348 -8.89 20.44 -33.91
C ASN A 348 -9.61 19.11 -33.68
N LYS A 349 -10.32 18.59 -34.68
CA LYS A 349 -10.93 17.25 -34.62
C LYS A 349 -9.86 16.16 -34.57
N ARG A 350 -8.81 16.24 -35.39
CA ARG A 350 -7.63 15.34 -35.34
C ARG A 350 -6.99 15.32 -33.95
N ALA A 351 -6.77 16.51 -33.36
CA ALA A 351 -6.24 16.64 -32.01
C ALA A 351 -7.17 16.03 -30.94
N ASN A 352 -8.50 16.21 -31.07
CA ASN A 352 -9.49 15.57 -30.21
C ASN A 352 -9.42 14.03 -30.31
N TYR A 353 -9.33 13.46 -31.52
CA TYR A 353 -9.20 12.01 -31.72
C TYR A 353 -7.89 11.47 -31.11
N ALA A 354 -6.77 12.19 -31.26
CA ALA A 354 -5.49 11.85 -30.65
C ALA A 354 -5.57 11.85 -29.11
N LEU A 355 -6.24 12.84 -28.50
CA LEU A 355 -6.48 12.83 -27.06
C LEU A 355 -7.44 11.72 -26.64
N THR A 356 -8.44 11.37 -27.45
CA THR A 356 -9.31 10.22 -27.18
C THR A 356 -8.50 8.92 -27.16
N ILE A 357 -7.58 8.69 -28.10
CA ILE A 357 -6.65 7.54 -28.04
C ILE A 357 -5.83 7.56 -26.74
N ALA A 358 -5.34 8.73 -26.32
CA ALA A 358 -4.62 8.87 -25.06
C ALA A 358 -5.49 8.52 -23.82
N LYS A 359 -6.75 8.97 -23.80
CA LYS A 359 -7.73 8.62 -22.76
C LYS A 359 -8.02 7.11 -22.76
N VAL A 360 -8.10 6.46 -23.93
CA VAL A 360 -8.28 5.00 -24.04
C VAL A 360 -7.07 4.23 -23.49
N TYR A 361 -5.86 4.62 -23.86
CA TYR A 361 -4.65 4.00 -23.29
C TYR A 361 -4.54 4.22 -21.77
N ASN A 362 -4.96 5.38 -21.25
CA ASN A 362 -4.95 5.67 -19.82
C ASN A 362 -5.96 4.81 -19.06
N VAL A 363 -7.25 4.97 -19.38
CA VAL A 363 -8.34 4.37 -18.61
C VAL A 363 -8.42 2.88 -18.93
N HIS A 364 -8.70 2.55 -20.18
CA HIS A 364 -9.12 1.19 -20.55
C HIS A 364 -7.97 0.19 -20.58
N LEU A 365 -6.79 0.60 -21.06
CA LEU A 365 -5.63 -0.28 -21.23
C LEU A 365 -4.51 -0.08 -20.19
N ARG A 366 -4.62 0.91 -19.29
CA ARG A 366 -3.61 1.31 -18.27
C ARG A 366 -2.17 1.43 -18.80
N ASN A 367 -2.00 1.69 -20.09
CA ASN A 367 -0.72 1.84 -20.76
C ASN A 367 -0.29 3.31 -20.71
N PHE A 368 0.18 3.75 -19.54
CA PHE A 368 0.57 5.15 -19.32
C PHE A 368 1.66 5.67 -20.29
N PRO A 369 2.67 4.88 -20.73
CA PRO A 369 3.62 5.32 -21.74
C PRO A 369 2.95 5.68 -23.08
N ARG A 370 2.04 4.84 -23.60
CA ARG A 370 1.31 5.12 -24.84
C ARG A 370 0.29 6.24 -24.67
N ALA A 371 -0.38 6.32 -23.52
CA ALA A 371 -1.27 7.43 -23.20
C ALA A 371 -0.52 8.78 -23.25
N ARG A 372 0.68 8.86 -22.66
CA ARG A 372 1.52 10.07 -22.69
C ARG A 372 1.97 10.40 -24.12
N GLN A 373 2.35 9.41 -24.92
CA GLN A 373 2.73 9.61 -26.32
C GLN A 373 1.61 10.27 -27.13
N TRP A 374 0.39 9.73 -27.04
CA TRP A 374 -0.77 10.26 -27.76
C TRP A 374 -1.24 11.62 -27.22
N ALA A 375 -1.12 11.86 -25.91
CA ALA A 375 -1.41 13.17 -25.33
C ALA A 375 -0.44 14.26 -25.82
N LEU A 376 0.85 13.95 -25.96
CA LEU A 376 1.82 14.88 -26.56
C LEU A 376 1.48 15.18 -28.03
N GLN A 377 1.18 14.16 -28.83
CA GLN A 377 0.75 14.34 -30.23
C GLN A 377 -0.51 15.21 -30.34
N ALA A 378 -1.47 15.05 -29.43
CA ALA A 378 -2.68 15.87 -29.36
C ALA A 378 -2.37 17.35 -29.04
N ALA A 379 -1.40 17.62 -28.16
CA ALA A 379 -0.94 18.97 -27.86
C ALA A 379 -0.17 19.61 -29.03
N ASP A 380 0.69 18.84 -29.70
CA ASP A 380 1.46 19.29 -30.86
C ASP A 380 0.54 19.67 -32.04
N MET A 381 -0.56 18.93 -32.23
CA MET A 381 -1.59 19.24 -33.25
C MET A 381 -2.38 20.51 -32.92
N ARG A 382 -2.65 20.80 -31.63
CA ARG A 382 -3.42 21.98 -31.20
C ARG A 382 -2.68 22.82 -30.15
N PRO A 383 -1.76 23.71 -30.59
CA PRO A 383 -1.06 24.63 -29.69
C PRO A 383 -2.01 25.45 -28.81
N GLY A 384 -1.65 25.60 -27.53
CA GLY A 384 -2.45 26.34 -26.54
C GLY A 384 -3.57 25.54 -25.87
N TRP A 385 -3.78 24.26 -26.22
CA TRP A 385 -4.75 23.40 -25.55
C TRP A 385 -4.15 22.75 -24.29
N GLY A 386 -4.71 23.08 -23.12
CA GLY A 386 -4.19 22.60 -21.83
C GLY A 386 -4.55 21.16 -21.44
N GLU A 387 -5.62 20.60 -22.00
CA GLU A 387 -6.18 19.31 -21.57
C GLU A 387 -5.22 18.10 -21.72
N PRO A 388 -4.43 17.97 -22.81
CA PRO A 388 -3.48 16.88 -22.92
C PRO A 388 -2.38 16.97 -21.85
N TYR A 389 -1.96 18.18 -21.46
CA TYR A 389 -1.00 18.36 -20.35
C TYR A 389 -1.62 18.02 -18.99
N ILE A 390 -2.91 18.30 -18.77
CA ILE A 390 -3.65 17.85 -17.59
C ILE A 390 -3.69 16.31 -17.55
N LEU A 391 -3.95 15.65 -18.68
CA LEU A 391 -3.90 14.19 -18.79
C LEU A 391 -2.49 13.66 -18.48
N ILE A 392 -1.43 14.28 -19.01
CA ILE A 392 -0.03 13.91 -18.73
C ILE A 392 0.28 14.05 -17.22
N GLY A 393 -0.18 15.12 -16.57
CA GLY A 393 -0.06 15.29 -15.12
C GLY A 393 -0.75 14.17 -14.34
N ARG A 394 -1.98 13.79 -14.72
CA ARG A 394 -2.70 12.65 -14.14
C ARG A 394 -1.96 11.33 -14.36
N LEU A 395 -1.42 11.09 -15.55
CA LEU A 395 -0.63 9.89 -15.86
C LEU A 395 0.59 9.74 -14.95
N TYR A 396 1.31 10.82 -14.65
CA TYR A 396 2.40 10.79 -13.69
C TYR A 396 1.92 10.47 -12.27
N ALA A 397 0.83 11.10 -11.79
CA ALA A 397 0.24 10.80 -10.48
C ALA A 397 -0.20 9.33 -10.37
N SER A 398 -0.92 8.80 -11.36
CA SER A 398 -1.38 7.41 -11.40
C SER A 398 -0.25 6.39 -11.59
N SER A 399 0.92 6.81 -12.09
CA SER A 399 2.08 5.92 -12.26
C SER A 399 2.85 5.64 -10.97
N GLY A 400 2.71 6.47 -9.93
CA GLY A 400 3.42 6.31 -8.65
C GLY A 400 3.32 4.89 -8.05
N PRO A 401 2.09 4.34 -7.88
CA PRO A 401 1.90 2.96 -7.41
C PRO A 401 2.46 1.86 -8.33
N LEU A 402 2.80 2.17 -9.58
CA LEU A 402 3.41 1.20 -10.52
C LEU A 402 4.95 1.27 -10.55
N CYS A 403 5.57 2.36 -10.08
CA CYS A 403 7.02 2.54 -10.07
C CYS A 403 7.75 1.79 -8.92
N GLY A 404 7.00 1.07 -8.08
CA GLY A 404 7.54 0.41 -6.91
C GLY A 404 7.92 1.39 -5.78
N PRO A 405 8.60 0.92 -4.72
CA PRO A 405 8.84 1.71 -3.51
C PRO A 405 9.84 2.88 -3.64
N GLY A 406 10.44 3.08 -4.81
CA GLY A 406 11.78 3.66 -4.92
C GLY A 406 12.85 2.63 -4.51
N THR A 407 14.05 2.77 -5.08
CA THR A 407 15.25 2.01 -4.68
C THR A 407 16.02 2.75 -3.61
#